data_AF-A0A7K2NPJ6-F1
#
_entry.id   AF-A0A7K2NPJ6-F1
#
_cell.length_a   1.000
_cell.length_b   1.000
_cell.length_c   1.000
_cell.angle_alpha   90.00
_cell.angle_beta   90.00
_cell.angle_gamma   90.00
#
_symmetry.space_group_name_H-M   'P 1'
#
loop_
_entity.id
_entity.type
_entity.pdbx_description
1 polymer ?
#
loop_
_entity_poly.entity_id
_entity_poly.type
_entity_poly.pdbx_seq_one_letter_code
_entity_poly.pdbx_strand_id
1 'polypeptide(L)'
;WDRDNTRLARRAPFETWDNVWANLPCAYWRAPRQRPLDVRTAPGELPPTLVLAAERDAATPYEGALELRRRLAGSVLVTERDAGTHGIAGGPNDCVNGHLEAYLLDGRLPARDTSCAPRPEPEPRA
;
A
#
# COMPACT_ATOMS: atom_id res chain seq x y z
N TRP A 1 -13.80 -10.90 -16.70
CA TRP A 1 -12.40 -10.75 -16.27
C TRP A 1 -11.51 -10.46 -17.48
N ASP A 2 -11.52 -11.28 -18.53
CA ASP A 2 -10.65 -11.11 -19.71
C ASP A 2 -10.74 -9.72 -20.38
N ARG A 3 -11.94 -9.29 -20.81
CA ARG A 3 -12.18 -7.95 -21.39
C ARG A 3 -11.62 -6.80 -20.55
N ASP A 4 -11.89 -6.83 -19.24
CA ASP A 4 -11.54 -5.73 -18.34
C ASP A 4 -10.03 -5.67 -18.09
N ASN A 5 -9.37 -6.83 -18.02
CA ASN A 5 -7.92 -6.91 -17.87
C ASN A 5 -7.18 -6.64 -19.18
N THR A 6 -7.70 -7.06 -20.34
CA THR A 6 -7.19 -6.64 -21.66
C THR A 6 -7.20 -5.11 -21.81
N ARG A 7 -8.22 -4.43 -21.25
CA ARG A 7 -8.26 -2.96 -21.22
C ARG A 7 -7.24 -2.37 -20.24
N LEU A 8 -7.12 -2.94 -19.04
CA LEU A 8 -6.19 -2.47 -18.00
C LEU A 8 -4.72 -2.64 -18.40
N ALA A 9 -4.38 -3.75 -19.04
CA ALA A 9 -3.03 -4.08 -19.50
C ALA A 9 -2.46 -3.05 -20.48
N ARG A 10 -3.31 -2.25 -21.16
CA ARG A 10 -2.85 -1.13 -22.01
C ARG A 10 -2.19 0.00 -21.22
N ARG A 11 -2.48 0.12 -19.93
CA ARG A 11 -1.95 1.16 -19.03
C ARG A 11 -1.07 0.61 -17.91
N ALA A 12 -1.34 -0.61 -17.45
CA ALA A 12 -0.60 -1.28 -16.38
C ALA A 12 -0.16 -2.69 -16.82
N PRO A 13 0.68 -2.83 -17.86
CA PRO A 13 0.99 -4.13 -18.46
C PRO A 13 1.75 -5.08 -17.54
N PHE A 14 2.49 -4.56 -16.56
CA PHE A 14 3.35 -5.33 -15.67
C PHE A 14 2.53 -6.23 -14.71
N GLU A 15 1.68 -5.66 -13.87
CA GLU A 15 0.93 -6.44 -12.86
C GLU A 15 -0.42 -7.00 -13.35
N THR A 16 -0.99 -6.50 -14.45
CA THR A 16 -2.39 -6.81 -14.79
C THR A 16 -2.66 -8.31 -14.91
N TRP A 17 -1.87 -9.03 -15.70
CA TRP A 17 -2.15 -10.45 -15.97
C TRP A 17 -1.74 -11.35 -14.80
N ASP A 18 -0.65 -11.04 -14.13
CA ASP A 18 -0.24 -11.77 -12.91
C ASP A 18 -1.31 -11.64 -11.82
N ASN A 19 -1.87 -10.44 -11.64
CA ASN A 19 -2.99 -10.20 -10.74
C ASN A 19 -4.27 -10.96 -11.16
N VAL A 20 -4.55 -11.08 -12.46
CA VAL A 20 -5.67 -11.90 -12.96
C VAL A 20 -5.51 -13.34 -12.53
N TRP A 21 -4.33 -13.94 -12.75
CA TRP A 21 -4.11 -15.34 -12.41
C TRP A 21 -4.23 -15.58 -10.91
N ALA A 22 -3.74 -14.66 -10.08
CA ALA A 22 -3.90 -14.71 -8.62
C ALA A 22 -5.37 -14.69 -8.19
N ASN A 23 -6.22 -13.91 -8.87
CA ASN A 23 -7.63 -13.71 -8.50
C ASN A 23 -8.62 -14.61 -9.24
N LEU A 24 -8.21 -15.27 -10.33
CA LEU A 24 -9.08 -16.10 -11.16
C LEU A 24 -9.83 -17.19 -10.38
N PRO A 25 -9.23 -17.84 -9.35
CA PRO A 25 -9.97 -18.79 -8.51
C PRO A 25 -11.25 -18.21 -7.90
N CYS A 26 -11.30 -16.90 -7.62
CA CYS A 26 -12.51 -16.25 -7.08
C CYS A 26 -13.69 -16.27 -8.05
N ALA A 27 -13.45 -16.30 -9.37
CA ALA A 27 -14.51 -16.40 -10.37
C ALA A 27 -15.23 -17.75 -10.37
N TYR A 28 -14.57 -18.78 -9.84
CA TYR A 28 -15.08 -20.16 -9.78
C TYR A 28 -15.35 -20.62 -8.34
N TRP A 29 -15.11 -19.74 -7.37
CA TRP A 29 -15.28 -20.04 -5.95
C TRP A 29 -16.76 -20.24 -5.62
N ARG A 30 -17.10 -21.40 -5.05
CA ARG A 30 -18.51 -21.79 -4.79
C ARG A 30 -19.10 -21.15 -3.53
N ALA A 31 -18.26 -20.66 -2.62
CA ALA A 31 -18.77 -20.02 -1.42
C ALA A 31 -19.53 -18.73 -1.77
N PRO A 32 -20.57 -18.36 -1.00
CA PRO A 32 -21.32 -17.15 -1.25
C PRO A 32 -20.42 -15.90 -1.24
N ARG A 33 -20.64 -15.00 -2.21
CA ARG A 33 -19.97 -13.70 -2.22
C ARG A 33 -20.29 -12.93 -0.94
N GLN A 34 -19.25 -12.45 -0.28
CA GLN A 34 -19.38 -11.55 0.86
C GLN A 34 -19.43 -10.10 0.38
N ARG A 35 -19.98 -9.22 1.22
CA ARG A 35 -19.85 -7.78 1.01
C ARG A 35 -18.47 -7.33 1.53
N PRO A 36 -17.80 -6.38 0.86
CA PRO A 36 -16.60 -5.77 1.42
C PRO A 36 -16.88 -5.23 2.81
N LEU A 37 -16.00 -5.55 3.77
CA LEU A 37 -16.09 -5.01 5.12
C LEU A 37 -15.80 -3.52 5.08
N ASP A 38 -16.63 -2.74 5.77
CA ASP A 38 -16.33 -1.35 6.02
C ASP A 38 -15.32 -1.27 7.17
N VAL A 39 -14.13 -0.77 6.86
CA VAL A 39 -13.01 -0.64 7.81
C VAL A 39 -12.87 0.79 8.34
N ARG A 40 -13.86 1.66 8.09
CA ARG A 40 -13.87 3.03 8.62
C ARG A 40 -13.93 3.00 10.14
N THR A 41 -13.16 3.89 10.77
CA THR A 41 -13.11 4.04 12.21
C THR A 41 -13.45 5.46 12.63
N ALA A 42 -14.08 5.61 13.79
CA ALA A 42 -14.25 6.90 14.45
C ALA A 42 -12.97 7.30 15.20
N PRO A 43 -12.77 8.60 15.50
CA PRO A 43 -11.65 9.05 16.32
C PRO A 43 -11.60 8.31 17.67
N GLY A 44 -10.44 7.73 17.99
CA GLY A 44 -10.22 7.01 19.26
C GLY A 44 -10.65 5.53 19.26
N GLU A 45 -11.26 5.02 18.18
CA GLU A 45 -11.56 3.58 18.07
C GLU A 45 -10.31 2.73 17.83
N LEU A 46 -9.28 3.31 17.21
CA LEU A 46 -7.98 2.68 17.04
C LEU A 46 -6.92 3.38 17.90
N PRO A 47 -5.90 2.64 18.36
CA PRO A 47 -4.67 3.27 18.80
C PRO A 47 -4.04 4.08 17.65
N PRO A 48 -3.07 4.98 17.95
CA PRO A 48 -2.28 5.63 16.92
C PRO A 48 -1.84 4.60 15.86
N THR A 49 -2.11 4.88 14.59
CA THR A 49 -1.89 3.92 13.50
C THR A 49 -0.99 4.54 12.43
N LEU A 50 0.08 3.84 12.08
CA LEU A 50 1.00 4.22 11.01
C LEU A 50 0.63 3.50 9.70
N VAL A 51 0.52 4.25 8.62
CA VAL A 51 0.43 3.72 7.24
C VAL A 51 1.72 4.06 6.51
N LEU A 52 2.31 3.05 5.86
CA LEU A 52 3.52 3.19 5.05
C LEU A 52 3.18 2.83 3.61
N ALA A 53 3.54 3.68 2.64
CA ALA A 53 3.31 3.42 1.22
C ALA A 53 4.40 4.01 0.33
N ALA A 54 4.77 3.31 -0.75
CA ALA A 54 5.54 3.89 -1.84
C ALA A 54 4.59 4.56 -2.84
N GLU A 55 4.99 5.70 -3.40
CA GLU A 55 4.14 6.48 -4.30
C GLU A 55 3.81 5.75 -5.61
N ARG A 56 4.70 4.87 -6.09
CA ARG A 56 4.55 4.13 -7.36
C ARG A 56 4.40 2.61 -7.15
N ASP A 57 3.93 2.18 -5.97
CA ASP A 57 3.64 0.77 -5.69
C ASP A 57 2.58 0.22 -6.66
N ALA A 58 2.96 -0.76 -7.48
CA ALA A 58 2.07 -1.34 -8.49
C ALA A 58 1.08 -2.38 -7.92
N ALA A 59 1.44 -3.06 -6.83
CA ALA A 59 0.64 -4.13 -6.24
C ALA A 59 -0.43 -3.56 -5.29
N THR A 60 -0.07 -2.53 -4.51
CA THR A 60 -1.01 -1.75 -3.69
C THR A 60 -0.92 -0.26 -4.05
N PRO A 61 -1.63 0.19 -5.10
CA PRO A 61 -1.57 1.56 -5.60
C PRO A 61 -1.76 2.62 -4.52
N TYR A 62 -1.04 3.74 -4.67
CA TYR A 62 -0.96 4.80 -3.68
C TYR A 62 -2.33 5.42 -3.32
N GLU A 63 -3.27 5.47 -4.27
CA GLU A 63 -4.65 5.91 -4.01
C GLU A 63 -5.35 5.04 -2.96
N GLY A 64 -5.00 3.75 -2.88
CA GLY A 64 -5.46 2.84 -1.84
C GLY A 64 -4.91 3.21 -0.47
N ALA A 65 -3.65 3.63 -0.38
CA ALA A 65 -3.04 4.12 0.86
C ALA A 65 -3.69 5.43 1.32
N LEU A 66 -3.95 6.37 0.40
CA LEU A 66 -4.70 7.59 0.69
C LEU A 66 -6.11 7.29 1.18
N GLU A 67 -6.80 6.33 0.56
CA GLU A 67 -8.13 5.92 1.00
C GLU A 67 -8.11 5.29 2.40
N LEU A 68 -7.14 4.40 2.67
CA LEU A 68 -6.99 3.81 4.00
C LEU A 68 -6.72 4.88 5.06
N ARG A 69 -5.81 5.82 4.76
CA ARG A 69 -5.51 6.99 5.59
C ARG A 69 -6.76 7.82 5.90
N ARG A 70 -7.71 7.95 4.96
CA ARG A 70 -9.01 8.63 5.20
C ARG A 70 -9.96 7.80 6.07
N ARG A 71 -9.98 6.48 5.90
CA ARG A 71 -10.90 5.59 6.62
C ARG A 71 -10.47 5.35 8.07
N LEU A 72 -9.18 5.26 8.33
CA LEU A 72 -8.63 5.05 9.67
C LEU A 72 -8.43 6.39 10.37
N ALA A 73 -9.44 6.84 11.10
CA ALA A 73 -9.42 8.13 11.79
C ALA A 73 -8.22 8.23 12.75
N GLY A 74 -7.45 9.32 12.64
CA GLY A 74 -6.26 9.54 13.45
C GLY A 74 -5.00 8.79 13.00
N SER A 75 -5.07 7.98 11.93
CA SER A 75 -3.86 7.41 11.32
C SER A 75 -2.98 8.48 10.69
N VAL A 76 -1.70 8.16 10.47
CA VAL A 76 -0.73 9.02 9.78
C VAL A 76 -0.07 8.24 8.65
N LEU A 77 0.09 8.88 7.50
CA LEU A 77 0.74 8.32 6.32
C LEU A 77 2.19 8.82 6.20
N VAL A 78 3.13 7.88 6.07
CA VAL A 78 4.49 8.17 5.59
C VAL A 78 4.61 7.63 4.18
N THR A 79 4.90 8.53 3.24
CA THR A 79 5.06 8.18 1.83
C THR A 79 6.53 8.11 1.46
N GLU A 80 6.98 7.04 0.81
CA GLU A 80 8.25 7.05 0.09
C GLU A 80 8.01 7.58 -1.31
N ARG A 81 8.41 8.84 -1.55
CA ARG A 81 8.16 9.52 -2.83
C ARG A 81 9.04 8.96 -3.93
N ASP A 82 8.52 8.99 -5.15
CA ASP A 82 9.21 8.56 -6.38
C ASP A 82 9.72 7.10 -6.39
N ALA A 83 9.33 6.27 -5.41
CA ALA A 83 9.71 4.86 -5.31
C ALA A 83 8.57 3.92 -5.69
N GLY A 84 8.90 2.77 -6.30
CA GLY A 84 7.94 1.78 -6.79
C GLY A 84 7.95 0.42 -6.07
N THR A 85 8.66 0.29 -4.95
CA THR A 85 8.73 -1.00 -4.22
C THR A 85 7.42 -1.30 -3.50
N HIS A 86 6.92 -2.54 -3.66
CA HIS A 86 5.81 -3.03 -2.86
C HIS A 86 6.28 -3.46 -1.47
N GLY A 87 5.75 -2.79 -0.44
CA GLY A 87 6.19 -2.97 0.94
C GLY A 87 7.51 -2.25 1.23
N ILE A 88 7.47 -1.25 2.10
CA ILE A 88 8.63 -0.37 2.35
C ILE A 88 9.26 -0.50 3.74
N ALA A 89 8.59 -1.21 4.65
CA ALA A 89 9.07 -1.46 6.01
C ALA A 89 10.27 -2.41 6.03
N GLY A 90 11.32 -2.08 6.80
CA GLY A 90 12.51 -2.93 6.93
C GLY A 90 13.40 -2.97 5.68
N GLY A 91 13.15 -2.09 4.72
CA GLY A 91 13.97 -1.94 3.51
C GLY A 91 15.22 -1.08 3.74
N PRO A 92 15.88 -0.60 2.67
CA PRO A 92 17.10 0.21 2.77
C PRO A 92 16.85 1.71 3.05
N ASN A 93 15.60 2.14 3.26
CA ASN A 93 15.26 3.55 3.43
C ASN A 93 15.24 3.93 4.92
N ASP A 94 16.31 4.56 5.40
CA ASP A 94 16.47 4.95 6.81
C ASP A 94 15.38 5.91 7.29
N CYS A 95 14.86 6.79 6.43
CA CYS A 95 13.77 7.71 6.80
C CYS A 95 12.48 6.93 7.09
N VAL A 96 12.14 5.96 6.24
CA VAL A 96 10.96 5.10 6.44
C VAL A 96 11.14 4.25 7.70
N ASN A 97 12.32 3.64 7.86
CA ASN A 97 12.61 2.78 9.01
C ASN A 97 12.64 3.55 10.32
N GLY A 98 13.15 4.78 10.34
CA GLY A 98 13.12 5.63 11.54
C GLY A 98 11.69 5.91 12.03
N HIS A 99 10.73 6.10 11.11
CA HIS A 99 9.31 6.22 11.46
C HIS A 99 8.71 4.89 11.93
N LEU A 100 9.05 3.78 11.26
CA LEU A 100 8.62 2.44 11.64
C LEU A 100 9.09 2.07 13.06
N GLU A 101 10.38 2.28 13.35
CA GLU A 101 10.99 1.98 14.64
C GLU A 101 10.40 2.83 15.75
N ALA A 102 10.27 4.15 15.54
CA ALA A 102 9.61 5.05 16.49
C ALA A 102 8.18 4.61 16.82
N TYR A 103 7.44 4.10 15.82
CA TYR A 103 6.10 3.59 16.01
C TYR A 103 6.07 2.26 16.76
N LEU A 104 6.89 1.28 16.35
CA LEU A 104 6.87 -0.06 16.95
C LEU A 104 7.46 -0.09 18.36
N LEU A 105 8.48 0.72 18.63
CA LEU A 105 9.19 0.72 19.91
C LEU A 105 8.56 1.68 20.93
N ASP A 106 8.13 2.87 20.48
CA ASP A 106 7.67 3.94 21.37
C ASP A 106 6.18 4.31 21.19
N GLY A 107 5.49 3.73 20.19
CA GLY A 107 4.13 4.14 19.83
C GLY A 107 4.05 5.54 19.22
N ARG A 108 5.18 6.12 18.78
CA ARG A 108 5.24 7.50 18.28
C ARG A 108 4.95 7.58 16.78
N LEU A 109 4.08 8.51 16.41
CA LEU A 109 3.81 8.89 15.03
C LEU A 109 4.45 10.24 14.67
N PRO A 110 4.70 10.52 13.38
CA PRO A 110 4.92 11.89 12.94
C PRO A 110 3.67 12.73 13.19
N ALA A 111 3.86 14.04 13.42
CA ALA A 111 2.75 14.95 13.78
C ALA A 111 1.69 15.12 12.67
N ARG A 112 2.05 14.82 11.43
CA ARG A 112 1.20 14.87 10.24
C ARG A 112 1.75 13.92 9.19
N ASP A 113 0.98 13.71 8.14
CA ASP A 113 1.45 12.98 6.97
C ASP A 113 2.77 13.59 6.48
N THR A 114 3.74 12.72 6.19
CA THR A 114 5.11 13.13 5.85
C THR A 114 5.60 12.27 4.70
N SER A 115 6.76 12.63 4.14
CA SER A 115 7.35 11.78 3.12
C SER A 115 8.87 11.77 3.16
N CYS A 116 9.38 10.61 2.78
CA CYS A 116 10.79 10.29 2.63
C CYS A 116 11.20 10.42 1.15
N ALA A 117 12.49 10.66 0.93
CA ALA A 117 13.10 10.56 -0.40
C ALA A 117 13.07 9.11 -0.90
N PRO A 118 13.17 8.87 -2.22
CA PRO A 118 13.22 7.52 -2.76
C PRO A 118 14.47 6.78 -2.29
N ARG A 119 14.35 5.46 -2.10
CA ARG A 119 15.50 4.55 -2.09
C ARG A 119 16.21 4.52 -3.46
N PRO A 120 17.49 4.14 -3.51
CA PRO A 120 18.17 3.87 -4.77
C PRO A 120 17.42 2.82 -5.60
N GLU A 121 17.34 3.03 -6.92
CA GLU A 121 16.82 2.02 -7.83
C GLU A 121 17.79 0.83 -7.93
N PRO A 122 17.27 -0.40 -8.16
CA PRO A 122 18.13 -1.56 -8.35
C PRO A 122 19.00 -1.37 -9.59
N GLU A 123 20.31 -1.60 -9.45
CA GLU A 123 21.23 -1.65 -10.59
C GLU A 123 21.10 -3.01 -11.29
N PRO A 124 20.68 -3.05 -12.58
CA PRO A 124 20.63 -4.31 -13.31
C PRO A 124 22.06 -4.84 -13.47
N ARG A 125 22.26 -6.12 -13.16
CA ARG A 125 23.52 -6.81 -13.48
C ARG A 125 23.63 -6.91 -15.01
N ALA A 126 24.78 -6.50 -15.54
CA ALA A 126 25.12 -6.64 -16.95
C ALA A 126 25.20 -8.11 -17.39
#